data_AF-A0A8S1IRF8-F1
#
_entry.id   AF-A0A8S1IRF8-F1
#
_cell.length_a   1.000
_cell.length_b   1.000
_cell.length_c   1.000
_cell.angle_alpha   90.00
_cell.angle_beta   90.00
_cell.angle_gamma   90.00
#
_symmetry.space_group_name_H-M   'P 1'
#
loop_
_entity.id
_entity.type
_entity.pdbx_description
1 polymer ?
#
loop_
_entity_poly.entity_id
_entity_poly.type
_entity_poly.pdbx_seq_one_letter_code
_entity_poly.pdbx_strand_id
1 'polypeptide(L)'
;MPMSRERIPDAVIDPPGLPILNGTFAAVTGLSYSRSRTGFNLKHETSYRTRRIIGQLNSGAELIDSLTALCQEEHITAGQVRVSGALEHVELTHFDPKARDYKLAHEGGPAEIASLTGTIATIGGQVILRLDALLLGQSNFGAHMVTGQVRSARVSVAEFVLEVFEDIELVRGKDSETGRMILSKLSSTESARPAKPQARAAAPARQEPARHEATPERAPAPAAPKKEEPAPAKEEPAAPKPEASNMSWGEAIARSEKSATPASRKPRSHSPEPAASEIYADVELPDDEERPLMKSGDYLDHPKLGRCRVMKVEDDEEYAHDLFHPDRVRAVLERELDDAPPLVVDARLFGKDASKMIEAGVLIPLTERDGIMHVLLTRRAKKLRKHSGEISFPGGRFDPTDDTLRDAALREAHEEVALAPQDVSVFGPFADVPTVTGFRMHVFVGEFPDPYALEHNPDEIEYMLVLPLSAFVADGVHRVVMQQYQGMAYPIHTYDVDEQPVWGATAYILHEFLKFLGAEH
;
A
#
# COMPACT_ATOMS: atom_id res chain seq x y z
N MET A 1 -24.51 79.09 -27.55
CA MET A 1 -25.38 78.55 -28.61
C MET A 1 -25.76 77.12 -28.24
N PRO A 2 -26.97 76.66 -28.62
CA PRO A 2 -27.74 75.65 -27.90
C PRO A 2 -27.72 74.25 -28.55
N MET A 3 -28.24 73.28 -27.78
CA MET A 3 -29.10 72.14 -28.15
C MET A 3 -28.97 71.49 -29.53
N SER A 4 -28.91 70.15 -29.56
CA SER A 4 -30.09 69.33 -29.89
C SER A 4 -29.87 67.81 -29.78
N ARG A 5 -30.87 67.16 -29.16
CA ARG A 5 -31.22 65.74 -29.24
C ARG A 5 -31.87 65.44 -30.59
N GLU A 6 -31.88 64.16 -30.98
CA GLU A 6 -32.96 63.35 -31.62
C GLU A 6 -32.32 62.25 -32.48
N ARG A 7 -32.89 61.07 -32.77
CA ARG A 7 -33.94 60.18 -32.25
C ARG A 7 -33.82 58.90 -33.11
N ILE A 8 -34.24 57.78 -32.57
CA ILE A 8 -34.34 56.43 -33.17
C ILE A 8 -35.29 56.43 -34.39
N PRO A 9 -35.20 55.43 -35.30
CA PRO A 9 -36.37 54.56 -35.44
C PRO A 9 -36.06 53.05 -35.56
N ASP A 10 -36.93 52.28 -34.92
CA ASP A 10 -37.19 50.84 -35.13
C ASP A 10 -37.80 50.58 -36.53
N ALA A 11 -37.55 49.40 -37.13
CA ALA A 11 -38.58 48.46 -37.58
C ALA A 11 -38.06 47.33 -38.51
N VAL A 12 -38.27 46.09 -38.05
CA VAL A 12 -38.99 44.95 -38.69
C VAL A 12 -38.73 44.62 -40.18
N ILE A 13 -38.20 43.42 -40.47
CA ILE A 13 -38.67 42.48 -41.53
C ILE A 13 -38.45 41.01 -41.07
N ASP A 14 -39.46 40.17 -41.30
CA ASP A 14 -39.72 38.79 -40.82
C ASP A 14 -39.22 37.70 -41.85
N PRO A 15 -39.55 36.38 -41.77
CA PRO A 15 -38.60 35.22 -41.81
C PRO A 15 -38.70 34.34 -43.09
N PRO A 16 -37.97 33.20 -43.20
CA PRO A 16 -38.60 31.86 -43.06
C PRO A 16 -37.60 30.80 -42.50
N GLY A 17 -37.92 29.57 -42.09
CA GLY A 17 -39.12 28.74 -42.09
C GLY A 17 -38.79 27.43 -41.33
N LEU A 18 -39.79 26.84 -40.69
CA LEU A 18 -39.74 25.53 -40.01
C LEU A 18 -39.63 24.37 -41.01
N PRO A 19 -39.17 23.20 -40.54
CA PRO A 19 -40.09 22.06 -40.57
C PRO A 19 -40.26 21.39 -39.21
N ILE A 20 -41.52 21.02 -38.99
CA ILE A 20 -42.08 20.27 -37.87
C ILE A 20 -41.68 18.80 -38.01
N LEU A 21 -41.22 18.17 -36.92
CA LEU A 21 -41.26 16.72 -36.76
C LEU A 21 -41.84 16.39 -35.39
N ASN A 22 -43.09 15.92 -35.42
CA ASN A 22 -43.79 15.31 -34.30
C ASN A 22 -43.03 14.06 -33.86
N GLY A 23 -42.58 14.04 -32.61
CA GLY A 23 -42.00 12.89 -31.94
C GLY A 23 -42.48 12.85 -30.49
N THR A 24 -43.49 12.04 -30.26
CA THR A 24 -44.10 11.73 -28.96
C THR A 24 -43.02 11.22 -27.99
N PHE A 25 -42.59 12.04 -27.03
CA PHE A 25 -41.82 11.54 -25.89
C PHE A 25 -42.79 11.22 -24.76
N ALA A 26 -42.89 9.91 -24.49
CA ALA A 26 -43.57 9.35 -23.34
C ALA A 26 -43.00 9.95 -22.05
N ALA A 27 -43.90 10.33 -21.15
CA ALA A 27 -43.58 10.74 -19.80
C ALA A 27 -42.85 9.62 -19.05
N VAL A 28 -41.58 9.86 -18.72
CA VAL A 28 -40.88 9.14 -17.65
C VAL A 28 -40.77 10.12 -16.50
N THR A 29 -41.34 9.74 -15.36
CA THR A 29 -41.50 10.52 -14.12
C THR A 29 -40.27 11.36 -13.78
N GLY A 30 -40.44 12.68 -13.87
CA GLY A 30 -39.38 13.66 -13.63
C GLY A 30 -38.96 13.74 -12.17
N LEU A 31 -37.67 13.60 -11.91
CA LEU A 31 -37.00 14.11 -10.72
C LEU A 31 -36.55 15.54 -11.03
N SER A 32 -37.05 16.51 -10.28
CA SER A 32 -36.77 17.94 -10.49
C SER A 32 -35.34 18.29 -10.06
N TYR A 33 -34.48 18.59 -11.03
CA TYR A 33 -33.18 19.22 -10.79
C TYR A 33 -33.40 20.70 -10.47
N SER A 34 -33.05 21.16 -9.26
CA SER A 34 -32.89 22.60 -9.04
C SER A 34 -31.56 23.04 -9.64
N ARG A 35 -31.59 23.84 -10.72
CA ARG A 35 -30.38 24.50 -11.24
C ARG A 35 -29.81 25.40 -10.14
N SER A 36 -28.64 25.05 -9.63
CA SER A 36 -27.84 25.94 -8.80
C SER A 36 -27.47 27.19 -9.63
N ARG A 37 -27.37 28.36 -8.98
CA ARG A 37 -26.90 29.61 -9.62
C ARG A 37 -25.49 29.52 -10.21
N THR A 38 -24.76 28.44 -9.92
CA THR A 38 -23.35 28.23 -10.27
C THR A 38 -23.14 27.26 -11.45
N GLY A 39 -24.21 26.72 -12.05
CA GLY A 39 -24.10 25.82 -13.20
C GLY A 39 -23.66 24.38 -12.87
N PHE A 40 -23.51 24.03 -11.59
CA PHE A 40 -23.14 22.68 -11.15
C PHE A 40 -24.37 21.82 -10.82
N ASN A 41 -24.31 20.54 -11.22
CA ASN A 41 -25.27 19.50 -10.80
C ASN A 41 -24.93 19.03 -9.37
N LEU A 42 -25.48 19.71 -8.37
CA LEU A 42 -25.26 19.40 -6.95
C LEU A 42 -26.58 18.98 -6.28
N LYS A 43 -26.61 17.79 -5.68
CA LYS A 43 -27.66 17.38 -4.74
C LYS A 43 -27.21 17.76 -3.33
N HIS A 44 -28.03 18.51 -2.59
CA HIS A 44 -27.74 18.89 -1.22
C HIS A 44 -29.01 18.88 -0.39
N GLU A 45 -28.87 18.57 0.89
CA GLU A 45 -29.88 18.75 1.93
C GLU A 45 -29.18 19.25 3.19
N THR A 46 -29.94 19.82 4.11
CA THR A 46 -29.43 20.30 5.40
C THR A 46 -30.19 19.64 6.52
N SER A 47 -29.45 18.99 7.42
CA SER A 47 -30.00 18.47 8.67
C SER A 47 -30.00 19.59 9.70
N TYR A 48 -31.11 19.76 10.40
CA TYR A 48 -31.27 20.66 11.54
C TYR A 48 -31.42 19.88 12.84
N ARG A 49 -31.56 18.55 12.76
CA ARG A 49 -31.73 17.68 13.91
C ARG A 49 -30.72 16.53 13.88
N THR A 50 -29.63 16.74 14.61
CA THR A 50 -28.53 15.78 14.74
C THR A 50 -28.39 15.28 16.17
N ARG A 51 -28.19 13.97 16.34
CA ARG A 51 -27.78 13.39 17.64
C ARG A 51 -26.43 12.68 17.51
N ARG A 52 -25.68 12.59 18.61
CA ARG A 52 -24.40 11.88 18.65
C ARG A 52 -24.48 10.69 19.60
N ILE A 53 -23.94 9.56 19.17
CA ILE A 53 -23.80 8.35 19.97
C ILE A 53 -22.31 8.03 20.05
N ILE A 54 -21.80 7.82 21.26
CA ILE A 54 -20.40 7.51 21.51
C ILE A 54 -20.38 6.17 22.24
N GLY A 55 -19.51 5.26 21.82
CA GLY A 55 -19.39 3.96 22.44
C GLY A 55 -18.05 3.31 22.20
N GLN A 56 -17.90 2.14 22.80
CA GLN A 56 -16.72 1.29 22.67
C GLN A 56 -17.18 -0.11 22.23
N LEU A 57 -16.37 -0.74 21.39
CA LEU A 57 -16.51 -2.13 21.00
C LEU A 57 -15.45 -2.95 21.71
N ASN A 58 -15.87 -4.09 22.26
CA ASN A 58 -14.99 -5.02 22.96
C ASN A 58 -14.14 -5.83 21.98
N SER A 59 -12.99 -6.31 22.47
CA SER A 59 -12.14 -7.24 21.74
C SER A 59 -12.94 -8.46 21.26
N GLY A 60 -12.69 -8.89 20.03
CA GLY A 60 -13.33 -10.04 19.40
C GLY A 60 -14.64 -9.73 18.68
N ALA A 61 -15.20 -8.51 18.82
CA ALA A 61 -16.42 -8.12 18.12
C ALA A 61 -16.19 -7.90 16.61
N GLU A 62 -17.15 -8.31 15.78
CA GLU A 62 -17.15 -7.99 14.35
C GLU A 62 -17.62 -6.54 14.14
N LEU A 63 -16.77 -5.70 13.57
CA LEU A 63 -16.95 -4.24 13.53
C LEU A 63 -18.24 -3.82 12.82
N ILE A 64 -18.45 -4.33 11.60
CA ILE A 64 -19.60 -3.94 10.76
C ILE A 64 -20.89 -4.46 11.37
N ASP A 65 -20.91 -5.71 11.83
CA ASP A 65 -22.10 -6.34 12.39
C ASP A 65 -22.53 -5.66 13.69
N SER A 66 -21.57 -5.36 14.57
CA SER A 66 -21.84 -4.67 15.84
C SER A 66 -22.41 -3.27 15.62
N LEU A 67 -21.82 -2.49 14.70
CA LEU A 67 -22.31 -1.14 14.38
C LEU A 67 -23.67 -1.20 13.64
N THR A 68 -23.90 -2.22 12.81
CA THR A 68 -25.18 -2.41 12.10
C THR A 68 -26.28 -2.77 13.09
N ALA A 69 -26.01 -3.66 14.04
CA ALA A 69 -26.94 -4.02 15.11
C ALA A 69 -27.32 -2.81 15.96
N LEU A 70 -26.34 -1.99 16.36
CA LEU A 70 -26.60 -0.74 17.08
C LEU A 70 -27.48 0.21 16.25
N CYS A 71 -27.22 0.34 14.94
CA CYS A 71 -28.06 1.18 14.08
C CYS A 71 -29.50 0.65 13.99
N GLN A 72 -29.71 -0.66 14.01
CA GLN A 72 -31.04 -1.26 13.97
C GLN A 72 -31.80 -1.03 15.29
N GLU A 73 -31.13 -1.26 16.42
CA GLU A 73 -31.65 -1.04 17.77
C GLU A 73 -32.06 0.42 17.98
N GLU A 74 -31.20 1.36 17.58
CA GLU A 74 -31.41 2.79 17.73
C GLU A 74 -32.22 3.40 16.57
N HIS A 75 -32.72 2.59 15.64
CA HIS A 75 -33.49 3.02 14.47
C HIS A 75 -32.78 4.10 13.61
N ILE A 76 -31.48 3.97 13.42
CA ILE A 76 -30.62 4.88 12.67
C ILE A 76 -30.61 4.50 11.20
N THR A 77 -31.11 5.40 10.34
CA THR A 77 -31.19 5.20 8.88
C THR A 77 -30.31 6.16 8.08
N ALA A 78 -29.80 7.22 8.70
CA ALA A 78 -28.95 8.22 8.08
C ALA A 78 -27.93 8.79 9.08
N GLY A 79 -26.67 8.90 8.68
CA GLY A 79 -25.63 9.45 9.53
C GLY A 79 -24.21 9.25 9.02
N GLN A 80 -23.25 9.60 9.86
CA GLN A 80 -21.83 9.35 9.68
C GLN A 80 -21.26 8.56 10.84
N VAL A 81 -20.19 7.81 10.56
CA VAL A 81 -19.45 6.99 11.53
C VAL A 81 -18.00 7.43 11.52
N ARG A 82 -17.39 7.51 12.70
CA ARG A 82 -15.94 7.58 12.88
C ARG A 82 -15.52 6.54 13.91
N VAL A 83 -14.42 5.84 13.65
CA VAL A 83 -13.87 4.82 14.56
C VAL A 83 -12.38 5.09 14.76
N SER A 84 -11.89 4.86 15.97
CA SER A 84 -10.48 4.91 16.36
C SER A 84 -10.10 3.69 17.20
N GLY A 85 -8.83 3.27 17.16
CA GLY A 85 -8.35 2.10 17.88
C GLY A 85 -7.55 1.16 16.99
N ALA A 86 -7.65 -0.15 17.24
CA ALA A 86 -6.94 -1.20 16.53
C ALA A 86 -7.89 -2.33 16.12
N LEU A 87 -7.63 -2.88 14.93
CA LEU A 87 -8.39 -3.97 14.33
C LEU A 87 -7.47 -5.18 14.11
N GLU A 88 -8.07 -6.36 13.98
CA GLU A 88 -7.43 -7.61 13.57
C GLU A 88 -8.30 -8.30 12.51
N HIS A 89 -7.71 -9.18 11.70
CA HIS A 89 -8.41 -9.90 10.62
C HIS A 89 -9.22 -8.97 9.70
N VAL A 90 -8.54 -8.01 9.08
CA VAL A 90 -9.19 -6.97 8.27
C VAL A 90 -9.24 -7.37 6.80
N GLU A 91 -10.43 -7.33 6.20
CA GLU A 91 -10.62 -7.37 4.75
C GLU A 91 -10.99 -5.97 4.21
N LEU A 92 -10.15 -5.44 3.33
CA LEU A 92 -10.42 -4.18 2.61
C LEU A 92 -10.67 -4.46 1.13
N THR A 93 -11.54 -3.66 0.52
CA THR A 93 -11.89 -3.76 -0.89
C THR A 93 -11.74 -2.43 -1.62
N HIS A 94 -11.53 -2.49 -2.94
CA HIS A 94 -11.56 -1.32 -3.81
C HIS A 94 -12.56 -1.55 -4.94
N PHE A 95 -13.20 -0.48 -5.39
CA PHE A 95 -14.09 -0.56 -6.54
C PHE A 95 -13.28 -0.59 -7.84
N ASP A 96 -13.42 -1.66 -8.62
CA ASP A 96 -12.88 -1.78 -9.97
C ASP A 96 -13.90 -1.22 -10.99
N PRO A 97 -13.62 -0.07 -11.64
CA PRO A 97 -14.55 0.51 -12.63
C PRO A 97 -14.77 -0.35 -13.86
N LYS A 98 -13.80 -1.19 -14.24
CA LYS A 98 -13.92 -2.08 -15.40
C LYS A 98 -14.83 -3.25 -15.08
N ALA A 99 -14.65 -3.87 -13.93
CA ALA A 99 -15.48 -4.99 -13.47
C ALA A 99 -16.85 -4.54 -12.91
N ARG A 100 -16.99 -3.25 -12.58
CA ARG A 100 -18.17 -2.67 -11.91
C ARG A 100 -18.50 -3.36 -10.58
N ASP A 101 -17.45 -3.77 -9.88
CA ASP A 101 -17.53 -4.56 -8.65
C ASP A 101 -16.39 -4.22 -7.69
N TYR A 102 -16.54 -4.61 -6.42
CA TYR A 102 -15.51 -4.46 -5.40
C TYR A 102 -14.60 -5.69 -5.38
N LYS A 103 -13.29 -5.46 -5.47
CA LYS A 103 -12.26 -6.51 -5.37
C LYS A 103 -11.56 -6.43 -4.03
N LEU A 104 -11.22 -7.61 -3.48
CA LEU A 104 -10.36 -7.72 -2.32
C LEU A 104 -9.03 -7.02 -2.62
N ALA A 105 -8.67 -6.07 -1.76
CA ALA A 105 -7.50 -5.21 -1.87
C ALA A 105 -6.46 -5.54 -0.79
N HIS A 106 -6.93 -6.04 0.36
CA HIS A 106 -6.09 -6.42 1.48
C HIS A 106 -6.85 -7.42 2.35
N GLU A 107 -6.11 -8.42 2.86
CA GLU A 107 -6.52 -9.34 3.90
C GLU A 107 -5.29 -9.48 4.84
N GLY A 108 -5.44 -9.15 6.11
CA GLY A 108 -4.25 -9.01 6.97
C GLY A 108 -4.48 -9.02 8.47
N GLY A 109 -3.33 -9.02 9.17
CA GLY A 109 -3.21 -9.10 10.63
C GLY A 109 -3.50 -7.78 11.35
N PRO A 110 -3.02 -7.61 12.60
CA PRO A 110 -3.36 -6.46 13.43
C PRO A 110 -2.89 -5.15 12.79
N ALA A 111 -3.74 -4.13 12.85
CA ALA A 111 -3.45 -2.81 12.31
C ALA A 111 -4.05 -1.71 13.18
N GLU A 112 -3.32 -0.60 13.34
CA GLU A 112 -3.84 0.60 13.99
C GLU A 112 -4.68 1.43 13.00
N ILE A 113 -5.77 1.99 13.49
CA ILE A 113 -6.63 2.86 12.70
C ILE A 113 -6.01 4.26 12.64
N ALA A 114 -5.46 4.64 11.47
CA ALA A 114 -5.09 6.03 11.20
C ALA A 114 -6.32 6.89 10.95
N SER A 115 -7.27 6.36 10.17
CA SER A 115 -8.56 6.97 9.90
C SER A 115 -9.56 5.91 9.48
N LEU A 116 -10.69 5.82 10.18
CA LEU A 116 -11.82 5.02 9.73
C LEU A 116 -13.08 5.88 9.82
N THR A 117 -13.67 6.12 8.66
CA THR A 117 -14.85 6.98 8.53
C THR A 117 -15.87 6.34 7.61
N GLY A 118 -17.14 6.64 7.81
CA GLY A 118 -18.17 6.05 6.98
C GLY A 118 -19.51 6.76 7.00
N THR A 119 -20.42 6.24 6.18
CA THR A 119 -21.80 6.73 6.08
C THR A 119 -22.78 5.63 6.44
N ILE A 120 -23.83 6.01 7.17
CA ILE A 120 -25.01 5.19 7.42
C ILE A 120 -26.07 5.62 6.40
N ALA A 121 -26.62 4.65 5.69
CA ALA A 121 -27.72 4.86 4.73
C ALA A 121 -28.60 3.61 4.68
N THR A 122 -29.63 3.62 3.83
CA THR A 122 -30.48 2.45 3.59
C THR A 122 -30.46 1.97 2.15
N ILE A 123 -30.68 0.67 1.96
CA ILE A 123 -30.95 0.03 0.65
C ILE A 123 -32.12 -0.92 0.85
N GLY A 124 -33.23 -0.72 0.13
CA GLY A 124 -34.42 -1.55 0.32
C GLY A 124 -34.93 -1.56 1.76
N GLY A 125 -34.73 -0.47 2.51
CA GLY A 125 -35.09 -0.35 3.93
C GLY A 125 -34.11 -0.98 4.92
N GLN A 126 -33.08 -1.70 4.45
CA GLN A 126 -32.03 -2.25 5.31
C GLN A 126 -30.92 -1.23 5.53
N VAL A 127 -30.42 -1.12 6.76
CA VAL A 127 -29.27 -0.27 7.08
C VAL A 127 -28.03 -0.84 6.41
N ILE A 128 -27.25 0.04 5.78
CA ILE A 128 -25.92 -0.28 5.25
C ILE A 128 -24.89 0.70 5.80
N LEU A 129 -23.79 0.14 6.27
CA LEU A 129 -22.58 0.87 6.60
C LEU A 129 -21.62 0.80 5.43
N ARG A 130 -21.14 1.97 5.01
CA ARG A 130 -19.97 2.08 4.15
C ARG A 130 -18.86 2.70 4.96
N LEU A 131 -17.86 1.91 5.32
CA LEU A 131 -16.70 2.34 6.07
C LEU A 131 -15.49 2.33 5.15
N ASP A 132 -14.79 3.45 5.04
CA ASP A 132 -13.53 3.59 4.33
C ASP A 132 -12.41 3.75 5.39
N ALA A 133 -11.37 2.93 5.28
CA ALA A 133 -10.29 2.83 6.26
C ALA A 133 -8.93 3.18 5.66
N LEU A 134 -8.10 3.79 6.50
CA LEU A 134 -6.66 3.96 6.36
C LEU A 134 -6.03 3.37 7.62
N LEU A 135 -5.27 2.29 7.45
CA LEU A 135 -4.71 1.52 8.55
C LEU A 135 -3.18 1.52 8.47
N LEU A 136 -2.55 1.57 9.64
CA LEU A 136 -1.10 1.41 9.82
C LEU A 136 -0.82 -0.03 10.20
N GLY A 137 -0.17 -0.76 9.30
CA GLY A 137 0.36 -2.09 9.57
C GLY A 137 1.86 -2.00 9.84
N GLN A 138 2.37 -2.91 10.66
CA GLN A 138 3.80 -3.22 10.70
C GLN A 138 4.05 -4.56 10.02
N SER A 139 5.09 -4.61 9.20
CA SER A 139 5.64 -5.85 8.67
C SER A 139 7.14 -5.89 8.95
N ASN A 140 7.77 -7.02 8.63
CA ASN A 140 9.24 -7.15 8.71
C ASN A 140 9.98 -6.21 7.74
N PHE A 141 9.25 -5.58 6.81
CA PHE A 141 9.75 -4.55 5.89
C PHE A 141 9.49 -3.11 6.39
N GLY A 142 9.03 -2.97 7.63
CA GLY A 142 8.72 -1.68 8.26
C GLY A 142 7.23 -1.33 8.30
N ALA A 143 6.96 -0.08 8.66
CA ALA A 143 5.60 0.45 8.69
C ALA A 143 5.06 0.60 7.27
N HIS A 144 3.84 0.15 7.03
CA HIS A 144 3.14 0.29 5.76
C HIS A 144 1.71 0.74 5.98
N MET A 145 1.13 1.34 4.94
CA MET A 145 -0.23 1.87 4.97
C MET A 145 -1.11 1.05 4.02
N VAL A 146 -2.26 0.62 4.51
CA VAL A 146 -3.28 -0.04 3.70
C VAL A 146 -4.58 0.75 3.74
N THR A 147 -5.29 0.78 2.62
CA THR A 147 -6.52 1.55 2.51
C THR A 147 -7.55 0.84 1.63
N GLY A 148 -8.81 1.06 1.94
CA GLY A 148 -9.93 0.56 1.16
C GLY A 148 -11.23 0.65 1.93
N GLN A 149 -12.30 0.16 1.30
CA GLN A 149 -13.59 -0.01 1.95
C GLN A 149 -13.57 -1.27 2.81
N VAL A 150 -13.91 -1.16 4.09
CA VAL A 150 -13.98 -2.29 5.02
C VAL A 150 -15.10 -3.23 4.59
N ARG A 151 -14.75 -4.49 4.35
CA ARG A 151 -15.70 -5.58 4.07
C ARG A 151 -15.98 -6.39 5.33
N SER A 152 -14.94 -6.68 6.10
CA SER A 152 -15.00 -7.29 7.43
C SER A 152 -13.77 -6.84 8.24
N ALA A 153 -13.91 -6.82 9.56
CA ALA A 153 -12.82 -6.54 10.48
C ALA A 153 -13.24 -6.95 11.89
N ARG A 154 -12.34 -7.57 12.64
CA ARG A 154 -12.53 -7.83 14.05
C ARG A 154 -11.87 -6.75 14.90
N VAL A 155 -12.54 -6.38 15.98
CA VAL A 155 -12.06 -5.36 16.91
C VAL A 155 -11.05 -5.98 17.86
N SER A 156 -9.87 -5.36 17.97
CA SER A 156 -8.99 -5.57 19.12
C SER A 156 -9.39 -4.60 20.24
N VAL A 157 -9.42 -3.31 19.92
CA VAL A 157 -10.00 -2.25 20.74
C VAL A 157 -10.51 -1.16 19.82
N ALA A 158 -11.76 -0.74 19.96
CA ALA A 158 -12.28 0.34 19.12
C ALA A 158 -13.26 1.23 19.87
N GLU A 159 -13.12 2.53 19.70
CA GLU A 159 -14.08 3.54 20.11
C GLU A 159 -14.72 4.14 18.86
N PHE A 160 -16.00 4.49 18.95
CA PHE A 160 -16.72 5.04 17.81
C PHE A 160 -17.58 6.26 18.20
N VAL A 161 -17.80 7.10 17.19
CA VAL A 161 -18.76 8.19 17.23
C VAL A 161 -19.69 8.07 16.03
N LEU A 162 -21.00 7.97 16.28
CA LEU A 162 -22.05 8.10 15.27
C LEU A 162 -22.64 9.50 15.33
N GLU A 163 -22.64 10.20 14.20
CA GLU A 163 -23.40 11.44 14.02
C GLU A 163 -24.65 11.12 13.19
N VAL A 164 -25.80 11.11 13.85
CA VAL A 164 -27.07 10.65 13.29
C VAL A 164 -27.87 11.85 12.79
N PHE A 165 -28.39 11.74 11.56
CA PHE A 165 -29.26 12.75 10.96
C PHE A 165 -30.72 12.28 11.12
N GLU A 166 -31.45 12.86 12.07
CA GLU A 166 -32.80 12.39 12.40
C GLU A 166 -33.89 12.89 11.44
N ASP A 167 -33.55 13.87 10.61
CA ASP A 167 -34.46 14.53 9.69
C ASP A 167 -34.11 14.32 8.22
N ILE A 168 -33.04 13.58 7.92
CA ILE A 168 -32.63 13.26 6.56
C ILE A 168 -32.87 11.78 6.29
N GLU A 169 -33.37 11.50 5.09
CA GLU A 169 -33.38 10.16 4.51
C GLU A 169 -32.20 10.01 3.53
N LEU A 170 -31.32 9.05 3.80
CA LEU A 170 -30.23 8.65 2.92
C LEU A 170 -30.51 7.27 2.33
N VAL A 171 -30.81 7.20 1.04
CA VAL A 171 -31.01 5.93 0.33
C VAL A 171 -29.95 5.78 -0.74
N ARG A 172 -29.34 4.58 -0.78
CA ARG A 172 -28.38 4.21 -1.81
C ARG A 172 -29.02 3.31 -2.87
N GLY A 173 -28.52 3.42 -4.08
CA GLY A 173 -28.88 2.58 -5.20
C GLY A 173 -27.67 2.34 -6.08
N LYS A 174 -27.70 1.25 -6.85
CA LYS A 174 -26.67 0.97 -7.82
C LYS A 174 -26.82 1.93 -8.99
N ASP A 175 -25.76 2.65 -9.28
CA ASP A 175 -25.65 3.51 -10.45
C ASP A 175 -25.48 2.65 -11.71
N SER A 176 -26.33 2.84 -12.71
CA SER A 176 -26.31 2.03 -13.93
C SER A 176 -25.12 2.34 -14.84
N GLU A 177 -24.58 3.55 -14.75
CA GLU A 177 -23.45 4.03 -15.55
C GLU A 177 -22.13 3.51 -14.98
N THR A 178 -21.89 3.74 -13.69
CA THR A 178 -20.62 3.41 -13.03
C THR A 178 -20.62 2.05 -12.33
N GLY A 179 -21.79 1.47 -12.03
CA GLY A 179 -21.92 0.28 -11.18
C GLY A 179 -21.66 0.52 -9.69
N ARG A 180 -21.43 1.76 -9.27
CA ARG A 180 -21.18 2.10 -7.86
C ARG A 180 -22.47 2.24 -7.07
N MET A 181 -22.40 2.00 -5.76
CA MET A 181 -23.47 2.33 -4.83
C MET A 181 -23.41 3.81 -4.47
N ILE A 182 -24.25 4.61 -5.13
CA ILE A 182 -24.34 6.06 -4.93
C ILE A 182 -25.61 6.41 -4.17
N LEU A 183 -25.71 7.67 -3.73
CA LEU A 183 -26.97 8.20 -3.19
C LEU A 183 -28.01 8.30 -4.31
N SER A 184 -29.03 7.46 -4.23
CA SER A 184 -30.17 7.47 -5.15
C SER A 184 -31.23 8.47 -4.70
N LYS A 185 -31.44 8.58 -3.38
CA LYS A 185 -32.35 9.54 -2.74
C LYS A 185 -31.65 10.26 -1.60
N LEU A 186 -31.84 11.57 -1.56
CA LEU A 186 -31.42 12.47 -0.49
C LEU A 186 -32.58 13.44 -0.31
N SER A 187 -33.26 13.38 0.83
CA SER A 187 -34.42 14.23 1.11
C SER A 187 -34.56 14.53 2.59
N SER A 188 -34.99 15.75 2.92
CA SER A 188 -35.44 16.09 4.28
C SER A 188 -36.85 15.54 4.53
N THR A 189 -37.11 15.03 5.72
CA THR A 189 -38.47 14.76 6.19
C THR A 189 -39.17 16.07 6.55
N GLU A 190 -40.39 16.28 6.02
CA GLU A 190 -41.13 17.56 6.04
C GLU A 190 -41.38 18.14 7.45
N SER A 191 -41.24 17.32 8.49
CA SER A 191 -41.36 17.66 9.91
C SER A 191 -40.27 18.61 10.43
N ALA A 192 -39.13 18.75 9.74
CA ALA A 192 -37.92 19.36 10.31
C ALA A 192 -37.54 20.75 9.75
N ARG A 193 -38.32 21.34 8.82
CA ARG A 193 -38.00 22.69 8.31
C ARG A 193 -38.34 23.75 9.38
N PRO A 194 -37.37 24.51 9.91
CA PRO A 194 -37.70 25.67 10.71
C PRO A 194 -38.53 26.65 9.86
N ALA A 195 -39.60 27.20 10.42
CA ALA A 195 -40.39 28.23 9.77
C ALA A 195 -39.45 29.37 9.31
N LYS A 196 -39.62 29.84 8.07
CA LYS A 196 -38.86 31.00 7.54
C LYS A 196 -38.86 32.10 8.60
N PRO A 197 -37.69 32.71 8.93
CA PRO A 197 -37.67 33.86 9.81
C PRO A 197 -38.61 34.91 9.22
N GLN A 198 -39.70 35.24 9.93
CA GLN A 198 -40.48 36.42 9.57
C GLN A 198 -39.53 37.62 9.65
N ALA A 199 -39.52 38.42 8.59
CA ALA A 199 -38.69 39.61 8.51
C ALA A 199 -38.90 40.45 9.77
N ARG A 200 -37.88 40.49 10.61
CA ARG A 200 -37.89 41.26 11.85
C ARG A 200 -37.98 42.73 11.44
N ALA A 201 -39.09 43.39 11.77
CA ALA A 201 -39.23 44.82 11.60
C ALA A 201 -38.03 45.52 12.26
N ALA A 202 -37.47 46.52 11.56
CA ALA A 202 -36.28 47.25 11.99
C ALA A 202 -36.47 47.77 13.43
N ALA A 203 -35.59 47.34 14.34
CA ALA A 203 -35.54 47.87 15.69
C ALA A 203 -35.01 49.32 15.65
N PRO A 204 -35.61 50.26 16.39
CA PRO A 204 -35.08 51.62 16.48
C PRO A 204 -33.77 51.64 17.28
N ALA A 205 -32.96 52.67 16.99
CA ALA A 205 -31.60 52.85 17.45
C ALA A 205 -31.43 52.73 18.98
N ARG A 206 -30.34 52.06 19.38
CA ARG A 206 -29.87 51.93 20.77
C ARG A 206 -29.69 53.31 21.42
N GLN A 207 -30.28 53.48 22.60
CA GLN A 207 -29.79 54.42 23.61
C GLN A 207 -28.98 53.63 24.65
N GLU A 208 -27.77 54.09 24.94
CA GLU A 208 -26.96 53.63 26.08
C GLU A 208 -27.58 54.08 27.40
N PRO A 209 -27.43 53.27 28.46
CA PRO A 209 -27.20 53.87 29.76
C PRO A 209 -26.03 53.26 30.54
N ALA A 210 -25.63 54.04 31.54
CA ALA A 210 -24.37 54.08 32.25
C ALA A 210 -24.07 52.92 33.22
N ARG A 211 -22.79 52.90 33.62
CA ARG A 211 -22.13 52.11 34.68
C ARG A 211 -22.91 52.12 36.01
N HIS A 212 -22.87 50.99 36.74
CA HIS A 212 -22.74 50.96 38.20
C HIS A 212 -22.24 49.58 38.70
N GLU A 213 -21.63 49.63 39.89
CA GLU A 213 -20.67 48.70 40.50
C GLU A 213 -21.27 47.58 41.36
N ALA A 214 -20.41 46.58 41.61
CA ALA A 214 -20.18 45.78 42.82
C ALA A 214 -21.19 44.73 43.36
N THR A 215 -20.59 43.55 43.57
CA THR A 215 -20.85 42.24 44.23
C THR A 215 -21.52 42.28 45.63
N PRO A 216 -22.00 41.16 46.28
CA PRO A 216 -21.22 39.93 46.54
C PRO A 216 -21.93 38.54 46.62
N GLU A 217 -21.10 37.50 46.36
CA GLU A 217 -20.83 36.26 47.11
C GLU A 217 -21.96 35.31 47.59
N ARG A 218 -21.82 34.01 47.24
CA ARG A 218 -22.75 32.91 47.57
C ARG A 218 -22.01 31.73 48.23
N ALA A 219 -22.52 31.27 49.38
CA ALA A 219 -22.04 30.15 50.18
C ALA A 219 -22.47 28.76 49.62
N PRO A 220 -21.88 27.62 50.07
CA PRO A 220 -21.86 26.35 49.35
C PRO A 220 -23.01 25.38 49.71
N ALA A 221 -23.20 24.35 48.87
CA ALA A 221 -24.22 23.31 48.96
C ALA A 221 -23.69 21.96 49.54
N PRO A 222 -24.54 21.12 50.17
CA PRO A 222 -24.13 19.78 50.63
C PRO A 222 -24.69 18.60 49.80
N ALA A 223 -23.82 17.60 49.68
CA ALA A 223 -23.93 16.12 49.68
C ALA A 223 -25.08 15.33 48.99
N ALA A 224 -24.64 14.27 48.30
CA ALA A 224 -25.40 13.25 47.57
C ALA A 224 -25.82 12.02 48.41
N PRO A 225 -26.71 11.15 47.89
CA PRO A 225 -26.81 9.75 48.31
C PRO A 225 -26.54 8.71 47.18
N LYS A 226 -26.21 7.48 47.62
CA LYS A 226 -25.87 6.26 46.84
C LYS A 226 -27.04 5.27 46.72
N LYS A 227 -26.80 4.23 45.87
CA LYS A 227 -27.42 2.88 45.74
C LYS A 227 -28.48 2.77 44.63
N GLU A 228 -28.66 1.68 43.88
CA GLU A 228 -28.34 0.24 44.05
C GLU A 228 -28.47 -0.47 42.67
N GLU A 229 -27.95 -1.69 42.55
CA GLU A 229 -27.94 -2.55 41.34
C GLU A 229 -28.94 -3.72 41.50
N PRO A 230 -29.55 -4.26 40.43
CA PRO A 230 -29.77 -5.72 40.39
C PRO A 230 -29.57 -6.42 39.02
N ALA A 231 -29.52 -7.75 39.14
CA ALA A 231 -29.03 -8.82 38.25
C ALA A 231 -30.00 -9.30 37.11
N PRO A 232 -29.61 -10.26 36.24
CA PRO A 232 -30.06 -10.38 34.84
C PRO A 232 -31.09 -11.51 34.54
N ALA A 233 -31.63 -11.54 33.31
CA ALA A 233 -32.47 -12.65 32.81
C ALA A 233 -32.31 -12.99 31.30
N LYS A 234 -31.80 -14.20 31.04
CA LYS A 234 -32.16 -15.29 30.09
C LYS A 234 -32.43 -15.05 28.59
N GLU A 235 -31.75 -15.85 27.75
CA GLU A 235 -31.93 -16.11 26.31
C GLU A 235 -32.74 -17.40 26.00
N GLU A 236 -33.47 -17.43 24.86
CA GLU A 236 -33.61 -18.55 23.87
C GLU A 236 -34.65 -18.19 22.74
N PRO A 237 -34.74 -18.88 21.57
CA PRO A 237 -33.84 -18.91 20.40
C PRO A 237 -34.52 -18.45 19.06
N ALA A 238 -33.76 -18.33 17.96
CA ALA A 238 -34.21 -17.87 16.63
C ALA A 238 -34.39 -18.99 15.57
N ALA A 239 -35.21 -18.73 14.52
CA ALA A 239 -35.44 -19.58 13.34
C ALA A 239 -35.30 -18.77 12.01
N PRO A 240 -35.12 -19.40 10.82
CA PRO A 240 -34.16 -18.98 9.78
C PRO A 240 -34.72 -18.09 8.64
N LYS A 241 -33.81 -17.43 7.90
CA LYS A 241 -34.06 -16.60 6.69
C LYS A 241 -33.86 -17.37 5.37
N PRO A 242 -34.58 -17.05 4.26
CA PRO A 242 -34.27 -17.56 2.93
C PRO A 242 -33.45 -16.59 2.06
N GLU A 243 -32.60 -17.17 1.20
CA GLU A 243 -31.71 -16.56 0.21
C GLU A 243 -32.43 -16.03 -1.05
N ALA A 244 -31.81 -15.07 -1.76
CA ALA A 244 -32.15 -14.73 -3.15
C ALA A 244 -30.90 -14.44 -3.99
N SER A 245 -30.96 -14.88 -5.25
CA SER A 245 -29.89 -15.17 -6.21
C SER A 245 -29.40 -13.98 -7.06
N ASN A 246 -28.16 -14.10 -7.56
CA ASN A 246 -27.45 -13.14 -8.42
C ASN A 246 -27.49 -13.54 -9.91
N MET A 247 -27.72 -12.58 -10.82
CA MET A 247 -27.23 -12.64 -12.21
C MET A 247 -26.17 -11.56 -12.44
N SER A 248 -25.19 -11.88 -13.30
CA SER A 248 -23.92 -11.16 -13.41
C SER A 248 -23.87 -10.12 -14.53
N TRP A 249 -22.97 -9.16 -14.34
CA TRP A 249 -22.77 -7.96 -15.15
C TRP A 249 -22.26 -8.20 -16.57
N GLY A 250 -21.77 -9.40 -16.89
CA GLY A 250 -21.15 -9.71 -18.19
C GLY A 250 -22.12 -9.70 -19.37
N GLU A 251 -23.38 -10.08 -19.15
CA GLU A 251 -24.36 -10.24 -20.23
C GLU A 251 -24.86 -8.90 -20.79
N ALA A 252 -24.72 -7.81 -20.03
CA ALA A 252 -25.19 -6.49 -20.44
C ALA A 252 -24.17 -5.72 -21.31
N ILE A 253 -22.87 -6.01 -21.16
CA ILE A 253 -21.78 -5.16 -21.69
C ILE A 253 -21.41 -5.50 -23.13
N ALA A 254 -21.59 -6.76 -23.55
CA ALA A 254 -21.27 -7.24 -24.90
C ALA A 254 -21.99 -6.51 -26.04
N ARG A 255 -22.97 -5.66 -25.72
CA ARG A 255 -23.84 -5.03 -26.71
C ARG A 255 -23.43 -3.63 -27.14
N SER A 256 -22.52 -2.95 -26.43
CA SER A 256 -22.28 -1.51 -26.68
C SER A 256 -20.98 -1.18 -27.44
N GLU A 257 -20.04 -2.12 -27.57
CA GLU A 257 -18.75 -1.87 -28.24
C GLU A 257 -18.81 -2.18 -29.74
N LYS A 258 -19.56 -1.37 -30.48
CA LYS A 258 -19.36 -1.21 -31.93
C LYS A 258 -19.23 0.28 -32.24
N SER A 259 -18.07 0.63 -32.81
CA SER A 259 -17.64 1.93 -33.35
C SER A 259 -17.06 2.92 -32.31
N ALA A 260 -15.90 3.55 -32.48
CA ALA A 260 -14.81 3.47 -33.47
C ALA A 260 -13.63 4.35 -32.95
N THR A 261 -12.41 4.06 -33.40
CA THR A 261 -11.15 4.85 -33.34
C THR A 261 -10.77 5.30 -34.79
N PRO A 262 -9.58 5.86 -35.12
CA PRO A 262 -8.73 6.97 -34.61
C PRO A 262 -8.11 7.84 -35.77
N ALA A 263 -7.17 8.78 -35.51
CA ALA A 263 -6.04 9.25 -36.38
C ALA A 263 -5.42 10.59 -35.88
N SER A 264 -4.22 11.12 -36.20
CA SER A 264 -2.84 10.68 -36.54
C SER A 264 -2.04 11.94 -37.01
N ARG A 265 -0.73 12.06 -36.67
CA ARG A 265 0.49 12.45 -37.49
C ARG A 265 1.44 13.58 -37.00
N LYS A 266 2.75 13.23 -36.99
CA LYS A 266 4.05 13.98 -37.00
C LYS A 266 4.54 14.17 -38.49
N PRO A 267 5.74 14.74 -38.93
CA PRO A 267 7.10 14.74 -38.29
C PRO A 267 8.24 15.77 -38.73
N ARG A 268 9.44 15.63 -38.09
CA ARG A 268 10.88 15.73 -38.58
C ARG A 268 11.53 17.11 -38.92
N SER A 269 12.87 17.39 -38.88
CA SER A 269 14.14 16.61 -38.81
C SER A 269 15.44 17.47 -38.58
N HIS A 270 16.48 16.83 -38.00
CA HIS A 270 17.96 16.83 -38.23
C HIS A 270 18.95 18.02 -37.97
N SER A 271 20.04 17.66 -37.27
CA SER A 271 21.30 18.38 -36.94
C SER A 271 22.38 18.30 -38.05
N PRO A 272 23.52 19.04 -37.93
CA PRO A 272 24.80 18.36 -37.67
C PRO A 272 25.88 19.16 -36.86
N GLU A 273 26.87 18.44 -36.34
CA GLU A 273 28.07 18.88 -35.59
C GLU A 273 29.12 19.66 -36.42
N PRO A 274 30.01 20.42 -35.73
CA PRO A 274 31.45 20.41 -36.00
C PRO A 274 32.25 20.37 -34.67
N ALA A 275 33.59 20.46 -34.58
CA ALA A 275 34.70 19.73 -35.21
C ALA A 275 35.99 20.17 -34.43
N ALA A 276 36.71 19.19 -33.85
CA ALA A 276 38.12 19.09 -33.39
C ALA A 276 39.07 20.32 -33.17
N SER A 277 38.60 21.57 -33.10
CA SER A 277 39.41 22.78 -32.90
C SER A 277 38.90 23.71 -31.79
N GLU A 278 37.86 23.28 -31.06
CA GLU A 278 37.39 23.84 -29.78
C GLU A 278 38.08 23.14 -28.59
N ILE A 279 39.33 22.73 -28.81
CA ILE A 279 40.16 21.93 -27.91
C ILE A 279 41.34 22.83 -27.49
N TYR A 280 41.25 23.41 -26.28
CA TYR A 280 42.25 24.25 -25.58
C TYR A 280 42.45 25.71 -26.01
N ALA A 281 41.41 26.54 -25.94
CA ALA A 281 41.60 27.98 -25.71
C ALA A 281 40.50 28.49 -24.79
N ASP A 282 40.91 28.97 -23.62
CA ASP A 282 40.08 29.63 -22.60
C ASP A 282 39.23 28.70 -21.71
N VAL A 283 39.90 27.98 -20.82
CA VAL A 283 39.29 27.51 -19.56
C VAL A 283 40.01 28.20 -18.41
N GLU A 284 39.40 29.29 -17.92
CA GLU A 284 39.50 29.63 -16.50
C GLU A 284 39.09 28.38 -15.72
N LEU A 285 39.98 27.86 -14.88
CA LEU A 285 39.61 26.81 -13.93
C LEU A 285 38.40 27.34 -13.14
N PRO A 286 37.23 26.70 -13.19
CA PRO A 286 36.15 27.08 -12.30
C PRO A 286 36.68 26.94 -10.87
N ASP A 287 36.40 27.95 -10.06
CA ASP A 287 36.66 27.92 -8.61
C ASP A 287 36.31 26.52 -8.08
N ASP A 288 37.18 26.00 -7.20
CA ASP A 288 36.99 24.78 -6.40
C ASP A 288 35.78 24.93 -5.44
N GLU A 289 34.60 25.24 -5.97
CA GLU A 289 33.36 25.26 -5.23
C GLU A 289 32.64 23.91 -5.39
N GLU A 290 32.67 23.18 -4.28
CA GLU A 290 31.81 22.05 -3.94
C GLU A 290 32.11 20.70 -4.60
N ARG A 291 33.32 20.16 -4.36
CA ARG A 291 33.36 18.72 -4.07
C ARG A 291 32.69 18.52 -2.71
N PRO A 292 31.61 17.73 -2.57
CA PRO A 292 31.06 17.44 -1.26
C PRO A 292 32.17 16.76 -0.44
N LEU A 293 32.70 17.47 0.55
CA LEU A 293 33.64 16.92 1.52
C LEU A 293 32.94 15.73 2.18
N MET A 294 33.44 14.52 1.93
CA MET A 294 32.92 13.32 2.57
C MET A 294 32.98 13.48 4.08
N LYS A 295 31.98 12.96 4.77
CA LYS A 295 31.87 12.96 6.23
C LYS A 295 32.09 11.55 6.75
N SER A 296 32.54 11.45 7.99
CA SER A 296 32.48 10.17 8.72
C SER A 296 31.05 9.64 8.70
N GLY A 297 30.87 8.42 8.22
CA GLY A 297 29.58 7.78 7.96
C GLY A 297 29.19 7.68 6.49
N ASP A 298 29.79 8.49 5.61
CA ASP A 298 29.52 8.43 4.17
C ASP A 298 30.08 7.14 3.55
N TYR A 299 29.60 6.80 2.35
CA TYR A 299 30.06 5.63 1.59
C TYR A 299 30.85 6.08 0.35
N LEU A 300 31.96 5.40 0.07
CA LEU A 300 32.83 5.62 -1.09
C LEU A 300 32.94 4.31 -1.89
N ASP A 301 32.68 4.37 -3.20
CA ASP A 301 32.88 3.24 -4.10
C ASP A 301 34.34 3.20 -4.59
N HIS A 302 35.17 2.37 -3.95
CA HIS A 302 36.56 2.21 -4.31
C HIS A 302 36.75 1.12 -5.38
N PRO A 303 37.50 1.35 -6.47
CA PRO A 303 37.65 0.38 -7.56
C PRO A 303 38.22 -0.99 -7.15
N LYS A 304 38.95 -1.06 -6.02
CA LYS A 304 39.52 -2.31 -5.50
C LYS A 304 38.88 -2.83 -4.22
N LEU A 305 38.35 -1.93 -3.39
CA LEU A 305 37.86 -2.25 -2.05
C LEU A 305 36.32 -2.29 -2.01
N GLY A 306 35.67 -1.96 -3.13
CA GLY A 306 34.23 -1.84 -3.18
C GLY A 306 33.69 -0.66 -2.39
N ARG A 307 32.43 -0.76 -1.99
CA ARG A 307 31.77 0.25 -1.15
C ARG A 307 32.38 0.23 0.24
N CYS A 308 33.14 1.27 0.54
CA CYS A 308 33.80 1.48 1.80
C CYS A 308 33.01 2.50 2.63
N ARG A 309 32.95 2.31 3.96
CA ARG A 309 32.38 3.31 4.86
C ARG A 309 33.49 4.23 5.35
N VAL A 310 33.34 5.54 5.17
CA VAL A 310 34.27 6.56 5.68
C VAL A 310 34.18 6.55 7.20
N MET A 311 35.25 6.14 7.87
CA MET A 311 35.29 6.08 9.33
C MET A 311 35.75 7.40 9.92
N LYS A 312 36.68 8.07 9.23
CA LYS A 312 37.34 9.27 9.74
C LYS A 312 37.86 10.11 8.57
N VAL A 313 37.85 11.42 8.75
CA VAL A 313 38.43 12.40 7.83
C VAL A 313 39.41 13.21 8.67
N GLU A 314 40.70 13.07 8.40
CA GLU A 314 41.78 13.81 9.09
C GLU A 314 42.69 14.44 8.06
N ASP A 315 42.99 15.73 8.23
CA ASP A 315 44.01 16.47 7.48
C ASP A 315 43.99 16.25 5.94
N ASP A 316 42.80 16.37 5.33
CA ASP A 316 42.54 16.13 3.89
C ASP A 316 42.79 14.68 3.40
N GLU A 317 43.00 13.73 4.31
CA GLU A 317 43.07 12.30 4.04
C GLU A 317 41.80 11.57 4.52
N GLU A 318 41.21 10.79 3.61
CA GLU A 318 40.00 10.01 3.85
C GLU A 318 40.35 8.58 4.28
N TYR A 319 39.86 8.16 5.44
CA TYR A 319 40.03 6.80 5.95
C TYR A 319 38.72 6.02 5.80
N ALA A 320 38.71 5.05 4.88
CA ALA A 320 37.56 4.20 4.61
C ALA A 320 37.83 2.76 5.06
N HIS A 321 36.84 2.13 5.71
CA HIS A 321 36.90 0.70 5.99
C HIS A 321 36.33 -0.06 4.80
N ASP A 322 37.10 -1.01 4.27
CA ASP A 322 36.59 -1.99 3.31
C ASP A 322 35.54 -2.86 4.03
N LEU A 323 34.29 -2.67 3.65
CA LEU A 323 33.16 -3.34 4.28
C LEU A 323 33.21 -4.86 4.04
N PHE A 324 33.80 -5.28 2.92
CA PHE A 324 33.85 -6.68 2.49
C PHE A 324 35.25 -7.27 2.54
N HIS A 325 36.18 -6.63 3.28
CA HIS A 325 37.48 -7.21 3.55
C HIS A 325 37.32 -8.62 4.14
N PRO A 326 38.00 -9.65 3.60
CA PRO A 326 37.83 -11.04 4.02
C PRO A 326 37.85 -11.27 5.52
N ASP A 327 38.87 -10.73 6.21
CA ASP A 327 39.01 -10.88 7.67
C ASP A 327 37.85 -10.26 8.45
N ARG A 328 37.30 -9.14 7.97
CA ARG A 328 36.16 -8.49 8.60
C ARG A 328 34.90 -9.31 8.40
N VAL A 329 34.67 -9.81 7.18
CA VAL A 329 33.52 -10.68 6.86
C VAL A 329 33.56 -11.93 7.74
N ARG A 330 34.69 -12.63 7.80
CA ARG A 330 34.88 -13.79 8.69
C ARG A 330 34.59 -13.45 10.14
N ALA A 331 35.18 -12.37 10.66
CA ALA A 331 34.96 -11.96 12.05
C ALA A 331 33.49 -11.63 12.37
N VAL A 332 32.73 -11.09 11.41
CA VAL A 332 31.28 -10.88 11.58
C VAL A 332 30.54 -12.22 11.56
N LEU A 333 30.84 -13.09 10.61
CA LEU A 333 30.18 -14.40 10.48
C LEU A 333 30.43 -15.28 11.71
N GLU A 334 31.68 -15.39 12.16
CA GLU A 334 32.08 -16.15 13.35
C GLU A 334 31.43 -15.59 14.62
N ARG A 335 31.33 -14.26 14.75
CA ARG A 335 30.76 -13.65 15.94
C ARG A 335 29.23 -13.79 16.00
N GLU A 336 28.57 -13.66 14.85
CA GLU A 336 27.12 -13.47 14.80
C GLU A 336 26.36 -14.74 14.41
N LEU A 337 26.96 -15.72 13.70
CA LEU A 337 26.25 -16.93 13.25
C LEU A 337 26.44 -18.16 14.13
N ASP A 338 27.47 -18.17 14.99
CA ASP A 338 27.82 -19.36 15.80
C ASP A 338 26.77 -19.65 16.90
N ASP A 339 25.91 -18.68 17.25
CA ASP A 339 24.88 -18.80 18.31
C ASP A 339 23.54 -18.07 18.02
N ALA A 340 23.39 -17.34 16.90
CA ALA A 340 22.17 -16.58 16.65
C ALA A 340 21.06 -17.45 16.01
N PRO A 341 19.79 -17.24 16.41
CA PRO A 341 18.68 -17.82 15.65
C PRO A 341 18.67 -17.22 14.23
N PRO A 342 18.34 -18.01 13.20
CA PRO A 342 18.29 -17.52 11.84
C PRO A 342 17.23 -16.42 11.70
N LEU A 343 17.45 -15.51 10.74
CA LEU A 343 16.42 -14.55 10.34
C LEU A 343 15.20 -15.31 9.83
N VAL A 344 14.08 -15.26 10.56
CA VAL A 344 12.84 -15.93 10.15
C VAL A 344 11.87 -14.96 9.48
N VAL A 345 11.54 -15.23 8.22
CA VAL A 345 10.50 -14.52 7.49
C VAL A 345 9.17 -15.26 7.64
N ASP A 346 8.10 -14.57 8.06
CA ASP A 346 6.79 -15.21 8.27
C ASP A 346 6.16 -15.61 6.92
N ALA A 347 5.92 -16.91 6.73
CA ALA A 347 5.30 -17.47 5.52
C ALA A 347 3.89 -16.93 5.24
N ARG A 348 3.19 -16.43 6.26
CA ARG A 348 1.88 -15.78 6.12
C ARG A 348 1.93 -14.55 5.23
N LEU A 349 3.09 -13.89 5.12
CA LEU A 349 3.31 -12.78 4.19
C LEU A 349 3.03 -13.17 2.73
N PHE A 350 3.19 -14.45 2.39
CA PHE A 350 2.97 -15.00 1.05
C PHE A 350 1.66 -15.79 0.93
N GLY A 351 0.76 -15.70 1.92
CA GLY A 351 -0.50 -16.44 1.95
C GLY A 351 -0.30 -17.96 2.04
N LYS A 352 0.81 -18.40 2.63
CA LYS A 352 1.16 -19.83 2.76
C LYS A 352 1.16 -20.27 4.22
N ASP A 353 0.70 -21.51 4.41
CA ASP A 353 0.79 -22.23 5.67
C ASP A 353 2.19 -22.85 5.76
N ALA A 354 3.01 -22.35 6.69
CA ALA A 354 4.39 -22.80 6.88
C ALA A 354 4.49 -24.32 7.08
N SER A 355 3.49 -24.95 7.70
CA SER A 355 3.48 -26.40 7.96
C SER A 355 3.35 -27.27 6.71
N LYS A 356 2.99 -26.68 5.56
CA LYS A 356 2.78 -27.38 4.29
C LYS A 356 3.88 -27.08 3.27
N MET A 357 4.91 -26.35 3.68
CA MET A 357 5.99 -25.94 2.78
C MET A 357 7.02 -27.06 2.63
N ILE A 358 7.62 -27.14 1.45
CA ILE A 358 8.70 -28.08 1.16
C ILE A 358 9.99 -27.49 1.72
N GLU A 359 10.65 -28.23 2.61
CA GLU A 359 11.93 -27.81 3.17
C GLU A 359 13.05 -27.92 2.12
N ALA A 360 13.91 -26.92 2.07
CA ALA A 360 15.04 -26.83 1.14
C ALA A 360 16.27 -26.25 1.84
N GLY A 361 17.46 -26.76 1.52
CA GLY A 361 18.75 -26.22 1.96
C GLY A 361 19.35 -25.33 0.89
N VAL A 362 19.87 -24.16 1.27
CA VAL A 362 20.52 -23.20 0.37
C VAL A 362 21.85 -22.76 0.97
N LEU A 363 22.91 -22.68 0.15
CA LEU A 363 24.24 -22.24 0.56
C LEU A 363 24.55 -20.86 -0.03
N ILE A 364 24.94 -19.89 0.80
CA ILE A 364 25.67 -18.69 0.39
C ILE A 364 27.16 -19.06 0.38
N PRO A 365 27.76 -19.34 -0.80
CA PRO A 365 29.13 -19.84 -0.89
C PRO A 365 30.07 -18.66 -1.11
N LEU A 366 30.97 -18.45 -0.15
CA LEU A 366 31.96 -17.38 -0.16
C LEU A 366 33.35 -17.91 -0.51
N THR A 367 34.16 -17.06 -1.14
CA THR A 367 35.58 -17.37 -1.37
C THR A 367 36.41 -16.10 -1.42
N GLU A 368 37.61 -16.15 -0.86
CA GLU A 368 38.58 -15.07 -0.99
C GLU A 368 39.41 -15.28 -2.26
N ARG A 369 39.35 -14.31 -3.19
CA ARG A 369 40.20 -14.27 -4.38
C ARG A 369 40.91 -12.93 -4.44
N ASP A 370 42.24 -12.97 -4.57
CA ASP A 370 43.10 -11.79 -4.65
C ASP A 370 42.87 -10.77 -3.50
N GLY A 371 42.58 -11.28 -2.29
CA GLY A 371 42.30 -10.46 -1.10
C GLY A 371 40.90 -9.85 -1.06
N ILE A 372 39.99 -10.25 -1.94
CA ILE A 372 38.61 -9.73 -2.02
C ILE A 372 37.63 -10.88 -1.76
N MET A 373 36.61 -10.61 -0.93
CA MET A 373 35.56 -11.58 -0.66
C MET A 373 34.54 -11.62 -1.81
N HIS A 374 34.39 -12.80 -2.39
CA HIS A 374 33.47 -13.09 -3.48
C HIS A 374 32.35 -14.02 -3.03
N VAL A 375 31.24 -13.99 -3.76
CA VAL A 375 30.12 -14.90 -3.63
C VAL A 375 29.90 -15.67 -4.93
N LEU A 376 29.63 -16.97 -4.80
CA LEU A 376 29.29 -17.83 -5.93
C LEU A 376 27.77 -17.90 -6.11
N LEU A 377 27.33 -17.63 -7.34
CA LEU A 377 25.96 -17.77 -7.80
C LEU A 377 25.92 -18.68 -9.03
N THR A 378 24.78 -19.32 -9.26
CA THR A 378 24.54 -20.16 -10.43
C THR A 378 23.43 -19.56 -11.29
N ARG A 379 23.54 -19.69 -12.60
CA ARG A 379 22.42 -19.43 -13.51
C ARG A 379 21.80 -20.74 -13.95
N ARG A 380 20.52 -20.93 -13.65
CA ARG A 380 19.79 -22.15 -14.03
C ARG A 380 19.61 -22.25 -15.53
N ALA A 381 19.79 -23.45 -16.08
CA ALA A 381 19.66 -23.73 -17.50
C ALA A 381 18.25 -23.39 -18.02
N LYS A 382 18.16 -22.75 -19.19
CA LYS A 382 16.89 -22.31 -19.81
C LYS A 382 15.91 -23.45 -20.13
N LYS A 383 16.41 -24.70 -20.18
CA LYS A 383 15.63 -25.89 -20.53
C LYS A 383 14.83 -26.46 -19.34
N LEU A 384 15.05 -25.98 -18.12
CA LEU A 384 14.35 -26.44 -16.93
C LEU A 384 12.87 -25.99 -16.92
N ARG A 385 12.00 -26.84 -16.36
CA ARG A 385 10.54 -26.60 -16.29
C ARG A 385 10.13 -25.51 -15.29
N LYS A 386 10.99 -25.17 -14.33
CA LYS A 386 10.77 -24.14 -13.30
C LYS A 386 12.03 -23.29 -13.17
N HIS A 387 11.86 -21.99 -12.91
CA HIS A 387 12.96 -21.06 -12.62
C HIS A 387 14.04 -20.99 -13.71
N SER A 388 13.65 -21.14 -14.98
CA SER A 388 14.59 -21.19 -16.10
C SER A 388 15.29 -19.84 -16.32
N GLY A 389 16.62 -19.85 -16.36
CA GLY A 389 17.44 -18.65 -16.58
C GLY A 389 17.56 -17.72 -15.37
N GLU A 390 16.98 -18.07 -14.22
CA GLU A 390 17.12 -17.32 -12.96
C GLU A 390 18.53 -17.50 -12.38
N ILE A 391 19.03 -16.45 -11.73
CA ILE A 391 20.25 -16.51 -10.91
C ILE A 391 19.86 -16.91 -9.50
N SER A 392 20.54 -17.91 -8.95
CA SER A 392 20.28 -18.47 -7.64
C SER A 392 21.57 -18.77 -6.88
N PHE A 393 21.44 -18.88 -5.56
CA PHE A 393 22.42 -19.61 -4.76
C PHE A 393 22.30 -21.11 -5.04
N PRO A 394 23.39 -21.89 -4.91
CA PRO A 394 23.29 -23.34 -4.91
C PRO A 394 22.36 -23.83 -3.80
N GLY A 395 21.51 -24.79 -4.12
CA GLY A 395 20.56 -25.32 -3.15
C GLY A 395 19.38 -26.03 -3.77
N GLY A 396 18.68 -26.78 -2.93
CA GLY A 396 17.63 -27.66 -3.39
C GLY A 396 16.84 -28.29 -2.25
N ARG A 397 15.99 -29.23 -2.62
CA ARG A 397 15.02 -29.83 -1.71
C ARG A 397 15.72 -30.74 -0.71
N PHE A 398 15.24 -30.75 0.53
CA PHE A 398 15.65 -31.75 1.52
C PHE A 398 15.24 -33.16 1.06
N ASP A 399 16.22 -34.04 0.90
CA ASP A 399 16.05 -35.44 0.52
C ASP A 399 16.08 -36.35 1.75
N PRO A 400 15.36 -37.49 1.77
CA PRO A 400 15.43 -38.45 2.88
C PRO A 400 16.84 -39.01 3.18
N THR A 401 17.79 -38.86 2.26
CA THR A 401 19.20 -39.23 2.45
C THR A 401 20.03 -38.15 3.16
N ASP A 402 19.48 -36.93 3.30
CA ASP A 402 20.12 -35.84 4.03
C ASP A 402 19.87 -36.00 5.54
N ASP A 403 20.92 -36.01 6.36
CA ASP A 403 20.79 -36.06 7.82
C ASP A 403 20.26 -34.72 8.38
N THR A 404 20.64 -33.61 7.75
CA THR A 404 20.24 -32.25 8.14
C THR A 404 20.01 -31.35 6.92
N LEU A 405 19.34 -30.20 7.13
CA LEU A 405 19.15 -29.18 6.09
C LEU A 405 20.46 -28.56 5.60
N ARG A 406 21.48 -28.55 6.46
CA ARG A 406 22.85 -28.15 6.09
C ARG A 406 23.44 -29.17 5.11
N ASP A 407 23.23 -30.46 5.34
CA ASP A 407 23.73 -31.51 4.45
C ASP A 407 23.05 -31.44 3.08
N ALA A 408 21.74 -31.13 3.05
CA ALA A 408 21.04 -30.86 1.80
C ALA A 408 21.67 -29.68 1.03
N ALA A 409 21.97 -28.57 1.70
CA ALA A 409 22.61 -27.42 1.05
C ALA A 409 24.00 -27.77 0.48
N LEU A 410 24.81 -28.55 1.21
CA LEU A 410 26.14 -28.97 0.78
C LEU A 410 26.08 -30.02 -0.34
N ARG A 411 25.14 -30.97 -0.28
CA ARG A 411 24.91 -31.96 -1.33
C ARG A 411 24.54 -31.26 -2.64
N GLU A 412 23.58 -30.34 -2.59
CA GLU A 412 23.12 -29.60 -3.77
C GLU A 412 24.25 -28.71 -4.34
N ALA A 413 25.05 -28.06 -3.50
CA ALA A 413 26.23 -27.34 -3.96
C ALA A 413 27.26 -28.26 -4.65
N HIS A 414 27.44 -29.48 -4.13
CA HIS A 414 28.31 -30.46 -4.77
C HIS A 414 27.75 -30.96 -6.11
N GLU A 415 26.45 -31.22 -6.20
CA GLU A 415 25.79 -31.67 -7.43
C GLU A 415 25.75 -30.59 -8.51
N GLU A 416 25.47 -29.33 -8.14
CA GLU A 416 25.31 -28.24 -9.09
C GLU A 416 26.65 -27.66 -9.57
N VAL A 417 27.66 -27.54 -8.70
CA VAL A 417 28.92 -26.82 -8.97
C VAL A 417 30.21 -27.56 -8.57
N ALA A 418 30.12 -28.85 -8.24
CA ALA A 418 31.25 -29.69 -7.83
C ALA A 418 31.98 -29.20 -6.57
N LEU A 419 31.31 -28.42 -5.73
CA LEU A 419 31.87 -27.93 -4.46
C LEU A 419 31.75 -29.01 -3.38
N ALA A 420 32.87 -29.68 -3.05
CA ALA A 420 32.83 -30.83 -2.16
C ALA A 420 32.49 -30.42 -0.71
N PRO A 421 31.60 -31.14 0.00
CA PRO A 421 31.16 -30.76 1.34
C PRO A 421 32.30 -30.57 2.35
N GLN A 422 33.35 -31.39 2.27
CA GLN A 422 34.51 -31.31 3.17
C GLN A 422 35.39 -30.06 2.97
N ASP A 423 35.27 -29.40 1.83
CA ASP A 423 36.07 -28.20 1.52
C ASP A 423 35.33 -26.90 1.91
N VAL A 424 34.08 -27.02 2.36
CA VAL A 424 33.25 -25.88 2.79
C VAL A 424 33.27 -25.75 4.30
N SER A 425 33.87 -24.67 4.78
CA SER A 425 33.79 -24.25 6.19
C SER A 425 32.49 -23.47 6.40
N VAL A 426 31.46 -24.13 6.94
CA VAL A 426 30.15 -23.50 7.21
C VAL A 426 30.20 -22.76 8.55
N PHE A 427 29.90 -21.46 8.52
CA PHE A 427 29.82 -20.61 9.72
C PHE A 427 28.55 -20.86 10.53
N GLY A 428 27.41 -21.04 9.86
CA GLY A 428 26.15 -21.28 10.55
C GLY A 428 24.91 -21.05 9.69
N PRO A 429 23.71 -21.26 10.27
CA PRO A 429 22.44 -20.88 9.65
C PRO A 429 22.30 -19.35 9.62
N PHE A 430 21.78 -18.82 8.52
CA PHE A 430 21.59 -17.39 8.31
C PHE A 430 20.12 -16.99 8.31
N ALA A 431 19.28 -17.65 7.51
CA ALA A 431 17.89 -17.25 7.32
C ALA A 431 16.95 -18.40 6.94
N ASP A 432 15.69 -18.29 7.37
CA ASP A 432 14.57 -19.12 6.95
C ASP A 432 13.64 -18.28 6.07
N VAL A 433 13.68 -18.55 4.75
CA VAL A 433 12.97 -17.75 3.74
C VAL A 433 11.86 -18.59 3.08
N PRO A 434 10.58 -18.30 3.37
CA PRO A 434 9.48 -18.88 2.63
C PRO A 434 9.37 -18.25 1.25
N THR A 435 9.01 -19.07 0.27
CA THR A 435 8.86 -18.66 -1.12
C THR A 435 7.42 -18.81 -1.59
N VAL A 436 7.02 -17.97 -2.55
CA VAL A 436 5.71 -18.06 -3.21
C VAL A 436 5.46 -19.40 -3.90
N THR A 437 6.52 -20.10 -4.28
CA THR A 437 6.48 -21.43 -4.90
C THR A 437 6.28 -22.58 -3.90
N GLY A 438 6.21 -22.28 -2.60
CA GLY A 438 5.87 -23.23 -1.56
C GLY A 438 7.06 -23.91 -0.90
N PHE A 439 8.27 -23.38 -1.06
CA PHE A 439 9.47 -23.84 -0.34
C PHE A 439 9.78 -22.97 0.85
N ARG A 440 10.25 -23.57 1.95
CA ARG A 440 10.94 -22.89 3.04
C ARG A 440 12.43 -23.15 2.89
N MET A 441 13.18 -22.13 2.50
CA MET A 441 14.62 -22.19 2.27
C MET A 441 15.34 -21.93 3.59
N HIS A 442 16.13 -22.89 4.03
CA HIS A 442 17.06 -22.78 5.16
C HIS A 442 18.44 -22.43 4.59
N VAL A 443 18.86 -21.20 4.83
CA VAL A 443 20.05 -20.61 4.23
C VAL A 443 21.22 -20.76 5.18
N PHE A 444 22.34 -21.27 4.69
CA PHE A 444 23.61 -21.40 5.41
C PHE A 444 24.69 -20.57 4.73
N VAL A 445 25.65 -20.07 5.50
CA VAL A 445 26.82 -19.37 4.95
C VAL A 445 28.05 -20.23 5.13
N GLY A 446 28.81 -20.42 4.05
CA GLY A 446 30.06 -21.18 4.10
C GLY A 446 31.12 -20.60 3.19
N GLU A 447 32.38 -20.84 3.54
CA GLU A 447 33.55 -20.41 2.77
C GLU A 447 34.32 -21.61 2.22
N PHE A 448 34.82 -21.48 0.99
CA PHE A 448 35.65 -22.47 0.31
C PHE A 448 36.95 -21.82 -0.25
N PRO A 449 38.04 -22.59 -0.41
CA PRO A 449 39.33 -22.03 -0.82
C PRO A 449 39.36 -21.61 -2.29
N ASP A 450 40.14 -20.60 -2.64
CA ASP A 450 40.51 -20.25 -4.03
C ASP A 450 42.02 -20.51 -4.25
N PRO A 451 42.46 -21.00 -5.42
CA PRO A 451 41.62 -21.46 -6.54
C PRO A 451 40.89 -22.77 -6.22
N TYR A 452 39.65 -22.90 -6.72
CA TYR A 452 38.86 -24.13 -6.67
C TYR A 452 38.48 -24.62 -8.06
N ALA A 453 38.51 -25.93 -8.28
CA ALA A 453 38.11 -26.55 -9.54
C ALA A 453 36.57 -26.70 -9.61
N LEU A 454 35.86 -25.58 -9.71
CA LEU A 454 34.40 -25.57 -9.87
C LEU A 454 34.00 -26.10 -11.24
N GLU A 455 33.05 -27.03 -11.26
CA GLU A 455 32.49 -27.59 -12.48
C GLU A 455 30.96 -27.63 -12.35
N HIS A 456 30.24 -27.03 -13.30
CA HIS A 456 28.79 -27.02 -13.23
C HIS A 456 28.18 -28.20 -13.99
N ASN A 457 27.05 -28.71 -13.50
CA ASN A 457 26.25 -29.66 -14.27
C ASN A 457 25.52 -28.94 -15.42
N PRO A 458 25.84 -29.20 -16.70
CA PRO A 458 25.27 -28.46 -17.84
C PRO A 458 23.78 -28.74 -18.07
N ASP A 459 23.24 -29.83 -17.50
CA ASP A 459 21.80 -30.12 -17.58
C ASP A 459 20.98 -29.21 -16.66
N GLU A 460 21.60 -28.64 -15.63
CA GLU A 460 20.92 -27.84 -14.60
C GLU A 460 21.37 -26.38 -14.58
N ILE A 461 22.65 -26.11 -14.88
CA ILE A 461 23.30 -24.81 -14.79
C ILE A 461 23.85 -24.41 -16.17
N GLU A 462 23.57 -23.18 -16.60
CA GLU A 462 24.09 -22.60 -17.85
C GLU A 462 25.50 -22.04 -17.65
N TYR A 463 25.74 -21.39 -16.51
CA TYR A 463 27.04 -20.89 -16.08
C TYR A 463 27.04 -20.50 -14.60
N MET A 464 28.23 -20.32 -14.05
CA MET A 464 28.49 -19.84 -12.69
C MET A 464 28.98 -18.38 -12.72
N LEU A 465 28.67 -17.64 -11.67
CA LEU A 465 29.11 -16.27 -11.44
C LEU A 465 29.85 -16.23 -10.10
N VAL A 466 31.13 -15.88 -10.12
CA VAL A 466 31.91 -15.61 -8.89
C VAL A 466 32.18 -14.12 -8.86
N LEU A 467 31.39 -13.40 -8.08
CA LEU A 467 31.34 -11.94 -8.09
C LEU A 467 31.80 -11.38 -6.75
N PRO A 468 32.55 -10.28 -6.72
CA PRO A 468 32.91 -9.65 -5.45
C PRO A 468 31.65 -9.14 -4.76
N LEU A 469 31.56 -9.24 -3.44
CA LEU A 469 30.38 -8.77 -2.68
C LEU A 469 30.09 -7.28 -2.96
N SER A 470 31.14 -6.51 -3.25
CA SER A 470 31.06 -5.10 -3.63
C SER A 470 30.28 -4.83 -4.92
N ALA A 471 30.15 -5.80 -5.84
CA ALA A 471 29.38 -5.64 -7.07
C ALA A 471 27.88 -5.40 -6.81
N PHE A 472 27.38 -5.81 -5.63
CA PHE A 472 25.96 -5.72 -5.29
C PHE A 472 25.58 -4.46 -4.54
N VAL A 473 26.55 -3.59 -4.24
CA VAL A 473 26.30 -2.35 -3.48
C VAL A 473 26.63 -1.08 -4.25
N ALA A 474 27.11 -1.21 -5.49
CA ALA A 474 27.37 -0.09 -6.37
C ALA A 474 26.08 0.69 -6.69
N ASP A 475 26.20 1.99 -6.95
CA ASP A 475 25.03 2.81 -7.25
C ASP A 475 24.24 2.32 -8.48
N GLY A 476 22.92 2.25 -8.33
CA GLY A 476 22.00 1.86 -9.40
C GLY A 476 21.89 0.36 -9.68
N VAL A 477 22.71 -0.49 -9.04
CA VAL A 477 22.59 -1.95 -9.20
C VAL A 477 21.40 -2.50 -8.45
N HIS A 478 21.05 -1.94 -7.29
CA HIS A 478 19.91 -2.36 -6.48
C HIS A 478 18.65 -1.53 -6.77
N ARG A 479 17.53 -2.23 -6.96
CA ARG A 479 16.21 -1.61 -7.09
C ARG A 479 15.17 -2.41 -6.31
N VAL A 480 14.22 -1.72 -5.71
CA VAL A 480 13.00 -2.31 -5.18
C VAL A 480 11.87 -2.07 -6.17
N VAL A 481 11.29 -3.15 -6.70
CA VAL A 481 10.20 -3.08 -7.66
C VAL A 481 8.93 -3.70 -7.08
N MET A 482 7.77 -3.14 -7.41
CA MET A 482 6.50 -3.69 -6.97
C MET A 482 6.07 -4.82 -7.90
N GLN A 483 6.10 -6.05 -7.41
CA GLN A 483 5.64 -7.24 -8.13
C GLN A 483 4.19 -7.57 -7.77
N GLN A 484 3.36 -7.81 -8.77
CA GLN A 484 2.00 -8.29 -8.56
C GLN A 484 2.02 -9.81 -8.40
N TYR A 485 1.48 -10.32 -7.29
CA TYR A 485 1.28 -11.74 -7.04
C TYR A 485 -0.06 -11.96 -6.34
N GLN A 486 -0.90 -12.84 -6.89
CA GLN A 486 -2.26 -13.14 -6.38
C GLN A 486 -3.15 -11.91 -6.11
N GLY A 487 -2.99 -10.84 -6.89
CA GLY A 487 -3.76 -9.60 -6.75
C GLY A 487 -3.22 -8.61 -5.71
N MET A 488 -2.11 -8.96 -5.06
CA MET A 488 -1.40 -8.12 -4.09
C MET A 488 -0.08 -7.63 -4.71
N ALA A 489 0.29 -6.39 -4.39
CA ALA A 489 1.56 -5.80 -4.80
C ALA A 489 2.59 -5.98 -3.66
N TYR A 490 3.69 -6.68 -3.94
CA TYR A 490 4.77 -6.87 -2.98
C TYR A 490 6.04 -6.19 -3.48
N PRO A 491 6.77 -5.45 -2.62
CA PRO A 491 8.11 -5.01 -2.96
C PRO A 491 9.02 -6.23 -3.07
N ILE A 492 9.78 -6.33 -4.16
CA ILE A 492 10.85 -7.33 -4.31
C ILE A 492 12.17 -6.62 -4.60
N HIS A 493 13.25 -7.16 -4.06
CA HIS A 493 14.59 -6.71 -4.41
C HIS A 493 14.99 -7.24 -5.78
N THR A 494 15.69 -6.40 -6.53
CA THR A 494 16.30 -6.73 -7.81
C THR A 494 17.71 -6.15 -7.82
N TYR A 495 18.68 -6.93 -8.28
CA TYR A 495 20.04 -6.49 -8.53
C TYR A 495 20.38 -6.71 -9.99
N ASP A 496 20.87 -5.68 -10.68
CA ASP A 496 21.34 -5.80 -12.06
C ASP A 496 22.88 -5.86 -12.04
N VAL A 497 23.41 -7.08 -12.09
CA VAL A 497 24.86 -7.33 -12.04
C VAL A 497 25.29 -8.04 -13.31
N ASP A 498 26.31 -7.52 -13.98
CA ASP A 498 26.79 -8.00 -15.29
C ASP A 498 25.66 -8.17 -16.33
N GLU A 499 24.75 -7.17 -16.40
CA GLU A 499 23.57 -7.18 -17.27
C GLU A 499 22.58 -8.34 -16.99
N GLN A 500 22.71 -9.01 -15.84
CA GLN A 500 21.81 -10.07 -15.43
C GLN A 500 21.00 -9.68 -14.19
N PRO A 501 19.66 -9.79 -14.25
CA PRO A 501 18.83 -9.51 -13.10
C PRO A 501 18.88 -10.68 -12.10
N VAL A 502 19.33 -10.41 -10.89
CA VAL A 502 19.10 -11.23 -9.70
C VAL A 502 17.83 -10.71 -9.03
N TRP A 503 16.83 -11.56 -8.82
CA TRP A 503 15.53 -11.14 -8.29
C TRP A 503 14.89 -12.22 -7.42
N GLY A 504 13.76 -11.91 -6.80
CA GLY A 504 12.99 -12.88 -6.01
C GLY A 504 13.70 -13.30 -4.72
N ALA A 505 13.60 -14.59 -4.37
CA ALA A 505 14.14 -15.12 -3.11
C ALA A 505 15.66 -14.93 -3.01
N THR A 506 16.39 -15.13 -4.10
CA THR A 506 17.85 -14.93 -4.13
C THR A 506 18.23 -13.47 -3.86
N ALA A 507 17.56 -12.51 -4.50
CA ALA A 507 17.81 -11.10 -4.24
C ALA A 507 17.41 -10.68 -2.82
N TYR A 508 16.36 -11.28 -2.25
CA TYR A 508 16.00 -11.06 -0.85
C TYR A 508 17.09 -11.58 0.10
N ILE A 509 17.51 -12.84 -0.05
CA ILE A 509 18.59 -13.44 0.76
C ILE A 509 19.87 -12.61 0.65
N LEU A 510 20.25 -12.23 -0.57
CA LEU A 510 21.42 -11.40 -0.83
C LEU A 510 21.31 -10.03 -0.15
N HIS A 511 20.15 -9.37 -0.24
CA HIS A 511 19.94 -8.07 0.39
C HIS A 511 20.07 -8.15 1.92
N GLU A 512 19.42 -9.14 2.55
CA GLU A 512 19.55 -9.34 4.00
C GLU A 512 20.98 -9.70 4.37
N PHE A 513 21.68 -10.48 3.56
CA PHE A 513 23.08 -10.84 3.81
C PHE A 513 24.02 -9.64 3.73
N LEU A 514 23.87 -8.78 2.72
CA LEU A 514 24.64 -7.53 2.60
C LEU A 514 24.36 -6.60 3.78
N LYS A 515 23.09 -6.45 4.16
CA LYS A 515 22.68 -5.67 5.33
C LYS A 515 23.25 -6.23 6.63
N PHE A 516 23.25 -7.55 6.80
CA PHE A 516 23.87 -8.24 7.93
C PHE A 516 25.37 -7.95 8.03
N LEU A 517 26.07 -7.85 6.90
CA LEU A 517 27.47 -7.42 6.86
C LEU A 517 27.65 -5.90 7.11
N GLY A 518 26.56 -5.13 7.25
CA GLY A 518 26.58 -3.69 7.52
C GLY A 518 26.56 -2.81 6.26
N ALA A 519 26.16 -3.37 5.11
CA ALA A 519 25.89 -2.61 3.90
C ALA A 519 24.44 -2.10 3.97
N GLU A 520 24.26 -0.87 4.45
CA GLU A 520 22.98 -0.17 4.37
C GLU A 520 22.98 0.70 3.10
N HIS A 521 21.95 0.52 2.26
CA HIS A 521 21.70 1.35 1.07
C HIS A 521 20.96 2.62 1.42
#